data_AF-A0A9P6CQS0-F1
#
_entry.id   AF-A0A9P6CQS0-F1
#
_cell.length_a   1.000
_cell.length_b   1.000
_cell.length_c   1.000
_cell.angle_alpha   90.00
_cell.angle_beta   90.00
_cell.angle_gamma   90.00
#
_symmetry.space_group_name_H-M   'P 1'
#
loop_
_entity.id
_entity.type
_entity.pdbx_description
1 polymer ?
#
loop_
_entity_poly.entity_id
_entity_poly.type
_entity_poly.pdbx_seq_one_letter_code
_entity_poly.pdbx_strand_id
1 'polypeptide(L)'
;MYASKYAILSHTWLQSSPEVTYNNWKNGDDLDLSHKGYQKLVNFCRIAEAEYDVTFGWMDTVCIDKSSSSELDESIRSMYKWYKDAEICITYLADTSSINDMANDRWFTRGWTLQELIAPERLNFYSREWKRVVSDATHNDKKIKKMQKIIVSATGITTYHIHYPGSASIPTKMQWAAKRQVTRAEDVSYSLMGLFGVNMSIAYGEGPERAFARLVNEIINATPSERIL
;
A
#
# COMPACT_ATOMS: atom_id res chain seq x y z
N MET A 1 26.02 -3.84 -7.25
CA MET A 1 25.47 -4.25 -5.94
C MET A 1 24.12 -4.89 -6.25
N TYR A 2 23.95 -6.20 -6.05
CA TYR A 2 22.63 -6.82 -6.17
C TYR A 2 21.81 -6.38 -4.97
N ALA A 3 20.76 -5.58 -5.18
CA ALA A 3 19.82 -5.27 -4.12
C ALA A 3 19.11 -6.57 -3.72
N SER A 4 19.04 -6.86 -2.42
CA SER A 4 18.32 -8.03 -1.91
C SER A 4 16.84 -7.92 -2.28
N LYS A 5 16.28 -8.99 -2.84
CA LYS A 5 14.86 -9.09 -3.16
C LYS A 5 14.05 -9.21 -1.88
N TYR A 6 12.92 -8.52 -1.81
CA TYR A 6 11.96 -8.65 -0.72
C TYR A 6 10.52 -8.61 -1.23
N ALA A 7 9.65 -9.32 -0.52
CA ALA A 7 8.22 -9.24 -0.68
C ALA A 7 7.69 -8.15 0.25
N ILE A 8 6.67 -7.43 -0.18
CA ILE A 8 6.03 -6.38 0.62
C ILE A 8 4.56 -6.71 0.83
N LEU A 9 4.07 -6.62 2.07
CA LEU A 9 2.66 -6.83 2.38
C LEU A 9 1.90 -5.52 2.29
N SER A 10 0.90 -5.49 1.42
CA SER A 10 -0.15 -4.46 1.42
C SER A 10 -1.40 -5.01 2.08
N HIS A 11 -1.93 -4.30 3.07
CA HIS A 11 -3.10 -4.78 3.83
C HIS A 11 -3.85 -3.64 4.54
N THR A 12 -5.05 -3.95 5.01
CA THR A 12 -5.71 -3.15 6.05
C THR A 12 -5.55 -3.82 7.42
N TRP A 13 -5.63 -3.05 8.49
CA TRP A 13 -5.62 -3.62 9.83
C TRP A 13 -6.86 -4.49 10.05
N LEU A 14 -6.70 -5.61 10.74
CA LEU A 14 -7.82 -6.47 11.12
C LEU A 14 -8.73 -5.74 12.12
N GLN A 15 -10.04 -5.73 11.89
CA GLN A 15 -10.99 -5.08 12.80
C GLN A 15 -11.22 -5.87 14.11
N SER A 16 -10.95 -7.18 14.10
CA SER A 16 -11.27 -8.10 15.19
C SER A 16 -10.05 -8.62 15.96
N SER A 17 -8.84 -8.14 15.63
CA SER A 17 -7.59 -8.60 16.24
C SER A 17 -6.53 -7.52 16.11
N PRO A 18 -5.66 -7.33 17.13
CA PRO A 18 -4.48 -6.50 16.96
C PRO A 18 -3.55 -7.08 15.88
N GLU A 19 -2.70 -6.20 15.35
CA GLU A 19 -1.61 -6.54 14.47
C GLU A 19 -0.34 -6.78 15.28
N VAL A 20 0.58 -7.61 14.78
CA VAL A 20 1.92 -7.70 15.36
C VAL A 20 2.65 -6.39 15.08
N THR A 21 3.15 -5.73 16.13
CA THR A 21 3.90 -4.48 15.99
C THR A 21 5.41 -4.71 16.03
N TYR A 22 6.22 -3.74 15.60
CA TYR A 22 7.67 -3.75 15.71
C TYR A 22 8.14 -4.12 17.14
N ASN A 23 7.53 -3.51 18.16
CA ASN A 23 7.89 -3.78 19.55
C ASN A 23 7.50 -5.19 19.99
N ASN A 24 6.30 -5.68 19.63
CA ASN A 24 5.90 -7.06 19.91
C ASN A 24 6.88 -8.05 19.29
N TRP A 25 7.19 -7.86 18.00
CA TRP A 25 8.12 -8.71 17.27
C TRP A 25 9.53 -8.70 17.87
N LYS A 26 10.05 -7.51 18.19
CA LYS A 26 11.38 -7.33 18.78
C LYS A 26 11.52 -7.98 20.16
N ASN A 27 10.47 -7.95 20.95
CA ASN A 27 10.47 -8.51 22.32
C ASN A 27 10.06 -9.99 22.37
N GLY A 28 9.51 -10.53 21.29
CA GLY A 28 8.98 -11.90 21.26
C GLY A 28 7.56 -12.04 21.80
N ASP A 29 6.82 -10.93 21.91
CA ASP A 29 5.44 -10.90 22.41
C ASP A 29 4.43 -11.15 21.27
N ASP A 30 3.24 -11.67 21.60
CA ASP A 30 2.13 -11.90 20.67
C ASP A 30 2.47 -12.81 19.46
N LEU A 31 3.46 -13.70 19.62
CA LEU A 31 3.91 -14.68 18.63
C LEU A 31 3.22 -16.05 18.78
N ASP A 32 1.93 -16.06 19.12
CA ASP A 32 1.13 -17.28 19.18
C ASP A 32 0.20 -17.39 17.96
N LEU A 33 0.07 -18.61 17.43
CA LEU A 33 -0.81 -18.91 16.30
C LEU A 33 -2.29 -18.76 16.64
N SER A 34 -2.71 -18.59 17.89
CA SER A 34 -4.09 -18.15 18.19
C SER A 34 -4.35 -16.69 17.81
N HIS A 35 -3.31 -15.86 17.72
CA HIS A 35 -3.40 -14.44 17.39
C HIS A 35 -3.51 -14.24 15.87
N LYS A 36 -4.65 -13.68 15.40
CA LYS A 36 -4.92 -13.55 13.96
C LYS A 36 -3.92 -12.62 13.26
N GLY A 37 -3.42 -11.58 13.93
CA GLY A 37 -2.36 -10.73 13.39
C GLY A 37 -1.07 -11.51 13.12
N TYR A 38 -0.71 -12.45 14.01
CA TYR A 38 0.45 -13.30 13.84
C TYR A 38 0.24 -14.36 12.75
N GLN A 39 -0.94 -14.99 12.70
CA GLN A 39 -1.30 -15.88 11.58
C GLN A 39 -1.17 -15.16 10.22
N LYS A 40 -1.61 -13.91 10.15
CA LYS A 40 -1.52 -13.08 8.94
C LYS A 40 -0.06 -12.85 8.54
N LEU A 41 0.83 -12.52 9.49
CA LEU A 41 2.27 -12.39 9.25
C LEU A 41 2.89 -13.72 8.77
N VAL A 42 2.57 -14.83 9.43
CA VAL A 42 3.07 -16.17 9.06
C VAL A 42 2.63 -16.57 7.65
N ASN A 43 1.36 -16.32 7.30
CA ASN A 43 0.84 -16.63 5.98
C ASN A 43 1.48 -15.75 4.90
N PHE A 44 1.70 -14.46 5.18
CA PHE A 44 2.46 -13.58 4.29
C PHE A 44 3.86 -14.15 4.01
N CYS A 45 4.64 -14.47 5.05
CA CYS A 45 5.98 -15.02 4.90
C CYS A 45 5.96 -16.37 4.13
N ARG A 46 5.01 -17.26 4.46
CA ARG A 46 4.87 -18.55 3.76
C ARG A 46 4.61 -18.37 2.28
N ILE A 47 3.75 -17.43 1.89
CA ILE A 47 3.44 -17.15 0.48
C ILE A 47 4.65 -16.54 -0.23
N ALA A 48 5.34 -15.58 0.42
CA ALA A 48 6.53 -14.95 -0.14
C ALA A 48 7.61 -15.99 -0.50
N GLU A 49 7.85 -16.95 0.40
CA GLU A 49 8.81 -18.03 0.17
C GLU A 49 8.27 -19.05 -0.85
N ALA A 50 7.09 -19.63 -0.61
CA ALA A 50 6.60 -20.78 -1.37
C ALA A 50 6.16 -20.46 -2.80
N GLU A 51 5.62 -19.26 -3.05
CA GLU A 51 5.10 -18.88 -4.38
C GLU A 51 6.06 -17.97 -5.16
N TYR A 52 7.00 -17.28 -4.50
CA TYR A 52 7.86 -16.28 -5.15
C TYR A 52 9.36 -16.45 -4.90
N ASP A 53 9.79 -17.42 -4.08
CA ASP A 53 11.20 -17.64 -3.73
C ASP A 53 11.85 -16.39 -3.11
N VAL A 54 11.11 -15.72 -2.20
CA VAL A 54 11.57 -14.51 -1.52
C VAL A 54 11.59 -14.70 0.00
N THR A 55 12.78 -14.61 0.60
CA THR A 55 13.01 -14.85 2.03
C THR A 55 12.95 -13.59 2.90
N PHE A 56 12.98 -12.40 2.30
CA PHE A 56 12.83 -11.14 3.03
C PHE A 56 11.40 -10.62 2.88
N GLY A 57 10.72 -10.38 4.00
CA GLY A 57 9.38 -9.81 4.04
C GLY A 57 9.39 -8.43 4.70
N TRP A 58 8.64 -7.49 4.12
CA TRP A 58 8.40 -6.18 4.70
C TRP A 58 6.90 -5.99 4.98
N MET A 59 6.57 -5.56 6.20
CA MET A 59 5.22 -5.27 6.67
C MET A 59 5.28 -4.05 7.59
N ASP A 60 4.52 -2.99 7.27
CA ASP A 60 4.63 -1.67 7.93
C ASP A 60 4.49 -1.71 9.46
N THR A 61 3.66 -2.62 9.95
CA THR A 61 3.39 -2.80 11.38
C THR A 61 4.56 -3.45 12.11
N VAL A 62 5.33 -4.31 11.44
CA VAL A 62 6.46 -5.05 12.01
C VAL A 62 7.81 -4.38 11.72
N CYS A 63 7.95 -3.71 10.57
CA CYS A 63 9.23 -3.19 10.09
C CYS A 63 9.47 -1.71 10.37
N ILE A 64 8.48 -0.98 10.90
CA ILE A 64 8.61 0.44 11.26
C ILE A 64 8.49 0.59 12.78
N ASP A 65 9.52 1.11 13.42
CA ASP A 65 9.43 1.56 14.80
C ASP A 65 8.62 2.87 14.88
N LYS A 66 7.32 2.72 15.13
CA LYS A 66 6.40 3.85 15.28
C LYS A 66 6.63 4.65 16.57
N SER A 67 7.51 4.21 17.47
CA SER A 67 7.91 4.96 18.67
C SER A 67 9.04 5.96 18.41
N SER A 68 9.82 5.74 17.34
CA SER A 68 10.88 6.64 16.90
C SER A 68 10.32 7.63 15.86
N SER A 69 10.20 8.91 16.23
CA SER A 69 9.66 9.93 15.32
C SER A 69 10.52 10.14 14.07
N SER A 70 11.85 10.03 14.19
CA SER A 70 12.77 10.12 13.05
C SER A 70 12.61 8.93 12.10
N GLU A 71 12.49 7.72 12.64
CA GLU A 71 12.27 6.53 11.82
C GLU A 71 10.90 6.54 11.15
N LEU A 72 9.85 6.98 11.87
CA LEU A 72 8.52 7.12 11.32
C LEU A 72 8.48 8.13 10.16
N ASP A 73 9.13 9.28 10.31
CA ASP A 73 9.26 10.29 9.26
C ASP A 73 9.99 9.74 8.03
N GLU A 74 11.16 9.11 8.21
CA GLU A 74 11.92 8.51 7.12
C GLU A 74 11.13 7.40 6.43
N SER A 75 10.43 6.56 7.21
CA SER A 75 9.64 5.45 6.70
C SER A 75 8.50 5.93 5.84
N ILE A 76 7.72 6.91 6.33
CA ILE A 76 6.60 7.47 5.57
C ILE A 76 7.08 8.08 4.24
N ARG A 77 8.18 8.83 4.26
CA ARG A 77 8.77 9.42 3.04
C ARG A 77 9.33 8.37 2.07
N SER A 78 9.64 7.17 2.56
CA SER A 78 10.19 6.06 1.78
C SER A 78 9.15 5.04 1.29
N MET A 79 7.93 5.05 1.84
CA MET A 79 6.87 4.06 1.55
C MET A 79 6.70 3.76 0.07
N TYR A 80 6.49 4.80 -0.76
CA TYR A 80 6.29 4.61 -2.20
C TYR A 80 7.46 3.90 -2.87
N LYS A 81 8.69 4.27 -2.50
CA LYS A 81 9.91 3.67 -3.02
C LYS A 81 10.00 2.20 -2.61
N TRP A 82 9.68 1.87 -1.36
CA TRP A 82 9.68 0.48 -0.90
C TRP A 82 8.63 -0.38 -1.63
N TYR A 83 7.42 0.15 -1.87
CA TYR A 83 6.44 -0.56 -2.69
C TYR A 83 6.90 -0.72 -4.14
N LYS A 84 7.52 0.31 -4.73
CA LYS A 84 8.03 0.29 -6.09
C LYS A 84 9.16 -0.72 -6.29
N ASP A 85 10.09 -0.79 -5.33
CA ASP A 85 11.31 -1.59 -5.45
C ASP A 85 11.14 -3.04 -4.94
N ALA A 86 9.98 -3.39 -4.39
CA ALA A 86 9.68 -4.76 -3.96
C ALA A 86 9.62 -5.73 -5.16
N GLU A 87 10.10 -6.95 -4.98
CA GLU A 87 10.01 -8.01 -5.99
C GLU A 87 8.54 -8.40 -6.25
N ILE A 88 7.74 -8.41 -5.18
CA ILE A 88 6.31 -8.67 -5.25
C ILE A 88 5.57 -7.93 -4.12
N CYS A 89 4.48 -7.26 -4.48
CA CYS A 89 3.48 -6.81 -3.52
C CYS A 89 2.41 -7.90 -3.34
N ILE A 90 2.35 -8.47 -2.14
CA ILE A 90 1.30 -9.40 -1.73
C ILE A 90 0.20 -8.55 -1.08
N THR A 91 -0.97 -8.50 -1.71
CA THR A 91 -2.10 -7.70 -1.22
C THR A 91 -3.13 -8.59 -0.53
N TYR A 92 -3.26 -8.45 0.78
CA TYR A 92 -4.23 -9.21 1.58
C TYR A 92 -5.55 -8.44 1.71
N LEU A 93 -6.63 -9.05 1.21
CA LEU A 93 -7.98 -8.50 1.18
C LEU A 93 -8.85 -9.15 2.25
N ALA A 94 -8.96 -8.49 3.40
CA ALA A 94 -9.59 -9.04 4.61
C ALA A 94 -11.12 -9.25 4.49
N ASP A 95 -11.79 -8.53 3.58
CA ASP A 95 -13.24 -8.58 3.37
C ASP A 95 -13.62 -9.29 2.07
N THR A 96 -12.66 -9.94 1.41
CA THR A 96 -12.85 -10.60 0.12
C THR A 96 -12.78 -12.12 0.28
N SER A 97 -13.78 -12.83 -0.24
CA SER A 97 -13.76 -14.31 -0.37
C SER A 97 -13.58 -14.75 -1.83
N SER A 98 -13.95 -13.91 -2.79
CA SER A 98 -13.89 -14.23 -4.20
C SER A 98 -13.65 -12.99 -5.05
N ILE A 99 -13.55 -13.19 -6.36
CA ILE A 99 -13.44 -12.08 -7.29
C ILE A 99 -14.70 -11.19 -7.36
N ASN A 100 -15.87 -11.71 -6.98
CA ASN A 100 -17.14 -10.98 -7.12
C ASN A 100 -17.33 -9.89 -6.05
N ASP A 101 -16.77 -10.08 -4.87
CA ASP A 101 -16.85 -9.17 -3.72
C ASP A 101 -15.60 -8.30 -3.55
N MET A 102 -14.52 -8.60 -4.27
CA MET A 102 -13.25 -7.88 -4.23
C MET A 102 -13.37 -6.35 -4.37
N ALA A 103 -14.23 -5.86 -5.28
CA ALA A 103 -14.38 -4.42 -5.51
C ALA A 103 -14.89 -3.64 -4.27
N ASN A 104 -15.54 -4.35 -3.33
CA ASN A 104 -16.13 -3.78 -2.13
C ASN A 104 -15.18 -3.87 -0.93
N ASP A 105 -14.00 -4.45 -1.08
CA ASP A 105 -13.03 -4.55 0.00
C ASP A 105 -12.57 -3.16 0.46
N ARG A 106 -12.53 -2.95 1.78
CA ARG A 106 -12.04 -1.70 2.39
C ARG A 106 -10.63 -1.32 1.96
N TRP A 107 -9.84 -2.28 1.48
CA TRP A 107 -8.53 -2.01 0.92
C TRP A 107 -8.59 -1.00 -0.23
N PHE A 108 -9.61 -1.03 -1.09
CA PHE A 108 -9.74 -0.08 -2.21
C PHE A 108 -10.06 1.36 -1.78
N THR A 109 -10.56 1.54 -0.57
CA THR A 109 -10.94 2.85 -0.04
C THR A 109 -9.98 3.37 1.03
N ARG A 110 -8.93 2.65 1.41
CA ARG A 110 -7.92 3.16 2.37
C ARG A 110 -6.95 4.13 1.67
N GLY A 111 -6.52 5.20 2.34
CA GLY A 111 -5.64 6.24 1.77
C GLY A 111 -4.32 5.67 1.25
N TRP A 112 -3.54 5.06 2.14
CA TRP A 112 -2.21 4.51 1.85
C TRP A 112 -2.19 3.47 0.72
N THR A 113 -3.24 2.66 0.59
CA THR A 113 -3.28 1.58 -0.41
C THR A 113 -3.31 2.08 -1.85
N LEU A 114 -3.42 3.39 -2.09
CA LEU A 114 -3.33 3.97 -3.43
C LEU A 114 -1.95 3.71 -4.00
N GLN A 115 -0.93 4.20 -3.30
CA GLN A 115 0.45 3.96 -3.69
C GLN A 115 0.82 2.48 -3.62
N GLU A 116 0.27 1.72 -2.67
CA GLU A 116 0.51 0.27 -2.59
C GLU A 116 -0.06 -0.48 -3.79
N LEU A 117 -1.13 0.05 -4.43
CA LEU A 117 -1.66 -0.47 -5.69
C LEU A 117 -0.77 -0.08 -6.87
N ILE A 118 -0.41 1.20 -7.01
CA ILE A 118 0.17 1.71 -8.27
C ILE A 118 1.70 1.61 -8.32
N ALA A 119 2.40 1.70 -7.19
CA ALA A 119 3.85 1.76 -7.15
C ALA A 119 4.54 0.43 -7.52
N PRO A 120 4.10 -0.75 -7.02
CA PRO A 120 4.77 -2.01 -7.33
C PRO A 120 4.62 -2.40 -8.80
N GLU A 121 5.67 -2.93 -9.42
CA GLU A 121 5.57 -3.48 -10.78
C GLU A 121 4.74 -4.78 -10.79
N ARG A 122 4.93 -5.62 -9.77
CA ARG A 122 4.24 -6.90 -9.57
C ARG A 122 3.38 -6.83 -8.32
N LEU A 123 2.09 -7.13 -8.48
CA LEU A 123 1.14 -7.17 -7.36
C LEU A 123 0.16 -8.32 -7.56
N ASN A 124 -0.14 -9.05 -6.48
CA ASN A 124 -1.11 -10.14 -6.47
C ASN A 124 -2.04 -10.07 -5.26
N PHE A 125 -3.33 -10.30 -5.48
CA PHE A 125 -4.38 -10.22 -4.48
C PHE A 125 -4.69 -11.60 -3.89
N TYR A 126 -4.77 -11.64 -2.56
CA TYR A 126 -5.14 -12.81 -1.77
C TYR A 126 -6.40 -12.52 -0.96
N SER A 127 -7.32 -13.48 -0.92
CA SER A 127 -8.54 -13.43 -0.14
C SER A 127 -8.26 -13.51 1.37
N ARG A 128 -9.31 -13.35 2.18
CA ARG A 128 -9.24 -13.54 3.64
C ARG A 128 -8.76 -14.94 4.05
N GLU A 129 -8.90 -15.94 3.18
CA GLU A 129 -8.39 -17.31 3.38
C GLU A 129 -6.98 -17.53 2.78
N TRP A 130 -6.28 -16.46 2.41
CA TRP A 130 -4.94 -16.51 1.81
C TRP A 130 -4.87 -17.30 0.50
N LYS A 131 -5.96 -17.27 -0.27
CA LYS A 131 -6.00 -17.85 -1.61
C LYS A 131 -5.92 -16.75 -2.65
N ARG A 132 -5.16 -16.97 -3.72
CA ARG A 132 -5.17 -16.10 -4.89
C ARG A 132 -6.60 -15.85 -5.37
N VAL A 133 -6.99 -14.59 -5.49
CA VAL A 133 -8.34 -14.22 -5.98
C VAL A 133 -8.53 -14.67 -7.43
N VAL A 134 -7.46 -14.61 -8.23
CA VAL A 134 -7.38 -15.22 -9.56
C VAL A 134 -6.11 -16.05 -9.64
N SER A 135 -6.27 -17.31 -10.06
CA SER A 135 -5.16 -18.17 -10.46
C SER A 135 -4.79 -17.90 -11.91
N ASP A 136 -3.55 -17.52 -12.17
CA ASP A 136 -3.02 -17.31 -13.52
C ASP A 136 -1.50 -17.48 -13.54
N ALA A 137 -0.94 -17.86 -14.69
CA ALA A 137 0.49 -18.13 -14.85
C ALA A 137 1.37 -16.86 -14.82
N THR A 138 0.81 -15.67 -15.05
CA THR A 138 1.58 -14.41 -15.15
C THR A 138 2.15 -13.93 -13.82
N HIS A 139 1.67 -14.44 -12.69
CA HIS A 139 2.06 -14.00 -11.33
C HIS A 139 2.05 -12.46 -11.17
N ASN A 140 1.16 -11.77 -11.89
CA ASN A 140 0.94 -10.32 -11.76
C ASN A 140 -0.50 -9.96 -12.13
N ASP A 141 -1.34 -9.74 -11.13
CA ASP A 141 -2.76 -9.44 -11.32
C ASP A 141 -3.01 -8.15 -12.09
N LYS A 142 -2.03 -7.22 -12.13
CA LYS A 142 -2.12 -6.03 -12.99
C LYS A 142 -2.18 -6.36 -14.47
N LYS A 143 -1.72 -7.54 -14.90
CA LYS A 143 -1.72 -7.97 -16.31
C LYS A 143 -2.99 -8.75 -16.70
N ILE A 144 -3.82 -9.14 -15.73
CA ILE A 144 -5.01 -9.96 -15.97
C ILE A 144 -6.21 -9.07 -16.30
N LYS A 145 -6.80 -9.25 -17.49
CA LYS A 145 -7.94 -8.43 -17.96
C LYS A 145 -9.13 -8.41 -16.99
N LYS A 146 -9.44 -9.54 -16.34
CA LYS A 146 -10.54 -9.63 -15.38
C LYS A 146 -10.26 -8.80 -14.12
N MET A 147 -9.03 -8.84 -13.62
CA MET A 147 -8.58 -8.05 -12.47
C MET A 147 -8.53 -6.56 -12.77
N GLN A 148 -8.01 -6.19 -13.96
CA GLN A 148 -8.01 -4.82 -14.42
C GLN A 148 -9.42 -4.21 -14.43
N LYS A 149 -10.44 -4.93 -14.89
CA LYS A 149 -11.84 -4.45 -14.87
C LYS A 149 -12.33 -4.15 -13.44
N ILE A 150 -11.96 -4.98 -12.48
CA ILE A 150 -12.34 -4.81 -11.07
C ILE A 150 -11.61 -3.63 -10.45
N ILE A 151 -10.30 -3.52 -10.69
CA ILE A 151 -9.50 -2.38 -10.23
C ILE A 151 -10.07 -1.08 -10.80
N VAL A 152 -10.38 -1.03 -12.09
CA VAL A 152 -11.02 0.14 -12.73
C VAL A 152 -12.35 0.46 -12.06
N SER A 153 -13.19 -0.55 -11.83
CA SER A 153 -14.49 -0.36 -11.18
C SER A 153 -14.38 0.15 -9.74
N ALA A 154 -13.41 -0.34 -8.98
CA ALA A 154 -13.23 -0.01 -7.57
C ALA A 154 -12.53 1.35 -7.35
N THR A 155 -11.65 1.76 -8.28
CA THR A 155 -10.74 2.90 -8.09
C THR A 155 -10.90 4.04 -9.08
N GLY A 156 -11.49 3.79 -10.25
CA GLY A 156 -11.48 4.72 -11.38
C GLY A 156 -10.13 4.83 -12.10
N ILE A 157 -9.10 4.09 -11.68
CA ILE A 157 -7.79 4.06 -12.36
C ILE A 157 -7.93 3.25 -13.65
N THR A 158 -7.66 3.87 -14.80
CA THR A 158 -7.76 3.21 -16.10
C THR A 158 -6.75 2.07 -16.23
N THR A 159 -7.02 1.11 -17.11
CA THR A 159 -6.08 0.01 -17.37
C THR A 159 -4.69 0.49 -17.78
N TYR A 160 -4.62 1.59 -18.52
CA TYR A 160 -3.37 2.24 -18.89
C TYR A 160 -2.62 2.78 -17.65
N HIS A 161 -3.31 3.51 -16.77
CA HIS A 161 -2.71 4.12 -15.58
C HIS A 161 -2.35 3.11 -14.48
N ILE A 162 -2.88 1.88 -14.50
CA ILE A 162 -2.41 0.80 -13.62
C ILE A 162 -0.92 0.47 -13.88
N HIS A 163 -0.49 0.57 -15.14
CA HIS A 163 0.89 0.29 -15.58
C HIS A 163 1.75 1.55 -15.68
N TYR A 164 1.14 2.68 -16.03
CA TYR A 164 1.81 3.96 -16.23
C TYR A 164 1.20 5.05 -15.36
N PRO A 165 1.25 4.94 -14.01
CA PRO A 165 0.62 5.93 -13.13
C PRO A 165 1.25 7.32 -13.25
N GLY A 166 2.54 7.39 -13.63
CA GLY A 166 3.28 8.64 -13.81
C GLY A 166 2.75 9.53 -14.93
N SER A 167 2.09 8.95 -15.96
CA SER A 167 1.56 9.72 -17.09
C SER A 167 0.21 10.38 -16.83
N ALA A 168 -0.43 10.10 -15.70
CA ALA A 168 -1.67 10.76 -15.33
C ALA A 168 -1.41 12.21 -14.89
N SER A 169 -2.30 13.11 -15.28
CA SER A 169 -2.25 14.51 -14.83
C SER A 169 -2.53 14.63 -13.33
N ILE A 170 -2.14 15.78 -12.75
CA ILE A 170 -2.41 16.08 -11.34
C ILE A 170 -3.90 15.92 -10.97
N PRO A 171 -4.87 16.49 -11.73
CA PRO A 171 -6.29 16.31 -11.40
C PRO A 171 -6.73 14.84 -11.44
N THR A 172 -6.22 14.05 -12.38
CA THR A 172 -6.54 12.61 -12.45
C THR A 172 -6.00 11.85 -11.24
N LYS A 173 -4.77 12.13 -10.81
CA LYS A 173 -4.18 11.54 -9.59
C LYS A 173 -4.99 11.94 -8.35
N MET A 174 -5.42 13.20 -8.25
CA MET A 174 -6.30 13.69 -7.18
C MET A 174 -7.66 12.97 -7.18
N GLN A 175 -8.25 12.69 -8.34
CA GLN A 175 -9.51 11.93 -8.44
C GLN A 175 -9.37 10.51 -7.88
N TRP A 176 -8.22 9.84 -8.08
CA TRP A 176 -7.96 8.51 -7.50
C TRP A 176 -7.90 8.52 -5.97
N ALA A 177 -7.50 9.67 -5.39
CA ALA A 177 -7.41 9.87 -3.96
C ALA A 177 -8.73 10.33 -3.32
N ALA A 178 -9.59 11.02 -4.07
CA ALA A 178 -10.74 11.76 -3.53
C ALA A 178 -11.74 10.93 -2.70
N LYS A 179 -11.90 9.63 -2.99
CA LYS A 179 -12.85 8.75 -2.28
C LYS A 179 -12.18 7.90 -1.18
N ARG A 180 -10.88 8.11 -0.94
CA ARG A 180 -10.13 7.31 0.03
C ARG A 180 -10.23 7.90 1.43
N GLN A 181 -10.17 7.02 2.41
CA GLN A 181 -10.34 7.29 3.83
C GLN A 181 -9.04 7.03 4.57
N VAL A 182 -8.73 7.89 5.52
CA VAL A 182 -7.53 7.85 6.33
C VAL A 182 -7.88 7.77 7.81
N THR A 183 -7.01 7.14 8.60
CA THR A 183 -7.19 7.06 10.05
C THR A 183 -6.63 8.30 10.74
N ARG A 184 -5.44 8.77 10.32
CA ARG A 184 -4.91 10.08 10.73
C ARG A 184 -5.28 11.09 9.67
N ALA A 185 -5.79 12.25 10.07
CA ALA A 185 -6.34 13.23 9.14
C ALA A 185 -5.28 13.70 8.14
N GLU A 186 -4.04 13.93 8.60
CA GLU A 186 -2.92 14.41 7.78
C GLU A 186 -2.46 13.39 6.72
N ASP A 187 -2.78 12.11 6.89
CA ASP A 187 -2.46 11.08 5.90
C ASP A 187 -3.21 11.30 4.57
N VAL A 188 -4.25 12.15 4.54
CA VAL A 188 -4.86 12.62 3.28
C VAL A 188 -3.80 13.23 2.35
N SER A 189 -2.73 13.77 2.92
CA SER A 189 -1.63 14.39 2.21
C SER A 189 -0.40 13.48 2.17
N TYR A 190 0.01 12.94 3.32
CA TYR A 190 1.24 12.15 3.39
C TYR A 190 1.20 10.88 2.54
N SER A 191 0.02 10.25 2.39
CA SER A 191 -0.14 9.06 1.54
C SER A 191 -0.01 9.34 0.03
N LEU A 192 0.00 10.61 -0.39
CA LEU A 192 0.04 11.02 -1.79
C LEU A 192 1.43 11.49 -2.25
N MET A 193 2.37 11.75 -1.34
CA MET A 193 3.69 12.29 -1.67
C MET A 193 4.38 11.51 -2.80
N GLY A 194 4.44 10.18 -2.66
CA GLY A 194 5.09 9.33 -3.65
C GLY A 194 4.38 9.27 -4.99
N LEU A 195 3.05 9.36 -5.01
CA LEU A 195 2.25 9.41 -6.25
C LEU A 195 2.56 10.68 -7.07
N PHE A 196 2.83 11.78 -6.38
CA PHE A 196 3.22 13.05 -6.99
C PHE A 196 4.74 13.23 -7.15
N GLY A 197 5.55 12.30 -6.62
CA GLY A 197 7.01 12.40 -6.69
C GLY A 197 7.59 13.56 -5.87
N VAL A 198 6.88 13.98 -4.81
CA VAL A 198 7.28 15.08 -3.93
C VAL A 198 7.70 14.55 -2.56
N ASN A 199 8.34 15.40 -1.77
CA ASN A 199 8.82 15.04 -0.44
C ASN A 199 8.56 16.18 0.56
N MET A 200 8.01 15.88 1.72
CA MET A 200 7.78 16.84 2.80
C MET A 200 7.89 16.15 4.17
N SER A 201 8.37 16.88 5.18
CA SER A 201 8.50 16.36 6.56
C SER A 201 7.14 16.05 7.19
N ILE A 202 7.07 14.97 7.97
CA ILE A 202 5.87 14.53 8.67
C ILE A 202 5.70 15.31 9.96
N ALA A 203 4.55 15.95 10.10
CA ALA A 203 4.17 16.72 11.28
C ALA A 203 2.75 16.34 11.73
N TYR A 204 2.60 15.19 12.39
CA TYR A 204 1.31 14.81 12.97
C TYR A 204 0.90 15.81 14.06
N GLY A 205 -0.35 16.26 14.00
CA GLY A 205 -0.88 17.36 14.82
C GLY A 205 -0.93 18.71 14.09
N GLU A 206 -0.41 18.81 12.87
CA GLU A 206 -0.48 20.06 12.09
C GLU A 206 -1.86 20.35 11.47
N GLY A 207 -2.74 19.34 11.45
CA GLY A 207 -4.08 19.41 10.87
C GLY A 207 -4.09 19.10 9.37
N PRO A 208 -5.18 18.48 8.87
CA PRO A 208 -5.26 18.02 7.48
C PRO A 208 -5.18 19.17 6.46
N GLU A 209 -5.73 20.34 6.77
CA GLU A 209 -5.72 21.51 5.87
C GLU A 209 -4.30 22.02 5.63
N ARG A 210 -3.49 22.09 6.70
CA ARG A 210 -2.11 22.55 6.63
C ARG A 210 -1.22 21.53 5.94
N ALA A 211 -1.37 20.25 6.27
CA ALA A 211 -0.67 19.17 5.57
C ALA A 211 -0.98 19.19 4.07
N PHE A 212 -2.24 19.43 3.70
CA PHE A 212 -2.67 19.49 2.29
C PHE A 212 -2.12 20.71 1.57
N ALA A 213 -2.13 21.89 2.21
CA ALA A 213 -1.52 23.09 1.65
C ALA A 213 -0.03 22.90 1.37
N ARG A 214 0.70 22.23 2.27
CA ARG A 214 2.12 21.88 2.06
C ARG A 214 2.29 20.92 0.88
N LEU A 215 1.47 19.88 0.78
CA LEU A 215 1.51 18.96 -0.36
C LEU A 215 1.30 19.70 -1.69
N VAL A 216 0.28 20.57 -1.78
CA VAL A 216 0.02 21.34 -3.00
C VAL A 216 1.18 22.25 -3.36
N ASN A 217 1.80 22.91 -2.38
CA ASN A 217 2.99 23.74 -2.63
C ASN A 217 4.16 22.92 -3.18
N GLU A 218 4.42 21.73 -2.64
CA GLU A 218 5.47 20.85 -3.18
C GLU A 218 5.15 20.41 -4.61
N ILE A 219 3.89 20.09 -4.91
CA ILE A 219 3.45 19.72 -6.28
C ILE A 219 3.68 20.87 -7.25
N ILE A 220 3.29 22.10 -6.88
CA ILE A 220 3.50 23.31 -7.71
C ILE A 220 4.97 23.52 -8.01
N ASN A 221 5.82 23.44 -6.99
CA ASN A 221 7.25 23.66 -7.13
C ASN A 221 7.91 22.59 -8.00
N ALA A 222 7.45 21.34 -7.91
CA ALA A 222 7.94 20.24 -8.74
C ALA A 222 7.41 20.27 -10.18
N THR A 223 6.25 20.89 -10.43
CA THR A 223 5.58 20.90 -11.75
C THR A 223 5.10 22.30 -12.19
N PRO A 224 6.01 23.27 -12.43
CA PRO A 224 5.62 24.67 -12.67
C PRO A 224 4.72 24.90 -13.91
N SER A 225 4.68 23.94 -14.84
CA SER A 225 3.93 24.03 -16.10
C SER A 225 2.62 23.23 -16.13
N GLU A 226 2.31 22.43 -15.11
CA GLU A 226 1.08 21.62 -15.08
C GLU A 226 -0.07 22.32 -14.36
N ARG A 227 -1.31 22.10 -14.84
CA ARG A 227 -2.51 22.55 -14.13
C ARG A 227 -2.83 21.59 -12.99
N ILE A 228 -3.08 22.13 -11.81
CA ILE A 228 -3.42 21.39 -10.58
C ILE A 228 -4.91 21.02 -10.54
N LEU A 229 -5.76 21.82 -11.18
CA LEU A 229 -7.21 21.69 -11.25
C LEU A 229 -7.69 21.79 -12.71
#